data_AF-A0A9P9ACY0-F1
#
_entry.id   AF-A0A9P9ACY0-F1
#
_cell.length_a   1.000
_cell.length_b   1.000
_cell.length_c   1.000
_cell.angle_alpha   90.00
_cell.angle_beta   90.00
_cell.angle_gamma   90.00
#
_symmetry.space_group_name_H-M   'P 1'
#
loop_
_entity.id
_entity.type
_entity.pdbx_description
1 polymer ?
#
loop_
_entity_poly.entity_id
_entity_poly.type
_entity_poly.pdbx_seq_one_letter_code
_entity_poly.pdbx_strand_id
1 'polypeptide(L)' 'MDVDSPRSHLFVSKMPGVGPLTEAEREWLKKHYGNEFHFLGSYGLSIYKDDDREEGRRILRGLMSVDAGK' A
#
# COMPACT_ATOMS: atom_id res chain seq x y z
N MET A 1 27.76 -8.56 -29.76
CA MET A 1 26.86 -7.41 -29.53
C MET A 1 25.93 -7.77 -28.40
N ASP A 2 26.30 -7.35 -27.20
CA ASP A 2 25.49 -7.44 -26.00
C ASP A 2 24.32 -6.45 -26.08
N VAL A 3 23.09 -6.93 -25.86
CA VAL A 3 22.07 -6.15 -25.14
C VAL A 3 20.97 -7.08 -24.62
N ASP A 4 20.74 -6.96 -23.30
CA ASP A 4 19.58 -7.33 -22.50
C ASP A 4 19.34 -8.79 -22.06
N SER A 5 19.80 -9.05 -20.83
CA SER A 5 19.37 -10.10 -19.90
C SER A 5 18.83 -9.40 -18.63
N PRO A 6 18.02 -10.03 -17.78
CA PRO A 6 16.58 -10.25 -17.92
C PRO A 6 15.84 -9.56 -16.75
N ARG A 7 15.03 -8.52 -17.01
CA ARG A 7 14.24 -7.93 -15.93
C ARG A 7 12.95 -8.73 -15.74
N SER A 8 13.06 -9.71 -14.86
CA SER A 8 11.98 -10.32 -14.07
C SER A 8 10.59 -9.76 -14.37
N HIS A 9 9.81 -10.55 -15.10
CA HIS A 9 8.35 -10.50 -15.13
C HIS A 9 7.82 -10.93 -13.75
N LEU A 10 8.19 -10.20 -12.69
CA LEU A 10 7.44 -10.22 -11.44
C LEU A 10 6.05 -9.77 -11.83
N PHE A 11 5.16 -10.76 -11.93
CA PHE A 11 3.72 -10.64 -12.01
C PHE A 11 3.27 -9.25 -11.60
N VAL A 12 3.00 -8.39 -12.58
CA VAL A 12 2.00 -7.34 -12.40
C VAL A 12 0.69 -8.11 -12.30
N SER A 13 0.48 -8.74 -11.13
CA SER A 13 -0.85 -9.13 -10.70
C SER A 13 -1.55 -7.80 -10.56
N LYS A 14 -2.31 -7.46 -11.61
CA LYS A 14 -3.48 -6.56 -11.58
C LYS A 14 -3.67 -6.03 -10.17
N MET A 15 -3.10 -4.87 -9.83
CA MET A 15 -3.47 -4.23 -8.57
C MET A 15 -4.97 -4.04 -8.71
N PRO A 16 -5.82 -4.75 -7.93
CA PRO A 16 -7.25 -4.53 -8.04
C PRO A 16 -7.44 -3.07 -7.67
N GLY A 17 -8.11 -2.32 -8.54
CA GLY A 17 -8.44 -0.91 -8.31
C GLY A 17 -8.83 -0.75 -6.85
N VAL A 18 -8.15 0.17 -6.17
CA VAL A 18 -7.85 0.05 -4.75
C VAL A 18 -9.13 0.10 -3.94
N GLY A 19 -9.73 -1.08 -3.74
CA GLY A 19 -11.00 -1.25 -3.06
C GLY A 19 -10.92 -0.78 -1.61
N PRO A 20 -12.06 -0.73 -0.92
CA PRO A 20 -12.14 -0.35 0.49
C PRO A 20 -11.13 -1.12 1.34
N LEU A 21 -10.73 -0.50 2.45
CA LEU A 21 -9.90 -1.15 3.46
C LEU A 21 -10.57 -2.42 4.00
N THR A 22 -9.89 -3.55 3.88
CA THR A 22 -10.25 -4.82 4.52
C THR A 22 -10.04 -4.75 6.03
N GLU A 23 -10.66 -5.67 6.78
CA GLU A 23 -10.48 -5.73 8.23
C GLU A 23 -9.02 -5.96 8.65
N ALA A 24 -8.30 -6.83 7.95
CA ALA A 24 -6.88 -7.09 8.22
C ALA A 24 -6.02 -5.83 8.02
N GLU A 25 -6.27 -5.06 6.96
CA GLU A 25 -5.59 -3.78 6.71
C GLU A 25 -5.91 -2.75 7.80
N ARG A 26 -7.15 -2.71 8.30
CA ARG A 26 -7.55 -1.81 9.40
C ARG A 26 -6.89 -2.18 10.71
N GLU A 27 -6.80 -3.47 11.03
CA GLU A 27 -6.13 -3.94 12.25
C GLU A 27 -4.62 -3.68 12.18
N TRP A 28 -4.00 -3.86 11.01
CA TRP A 28 -2.60 -3.50 10.81
C TRP A 28 -2.36 -2.00 10.98
N LEU A 29 -3.22 -1.15 10.38
CA LEU A 29 -3.17 0.30 10.60
C LEU A 29 -3.29 0.65 12.08
N LYS A 30 -4.22 0.03 12.80
CA LYS A 30 -4.43 0.28 14.22
C LYS A 30 -3.22 -0.12 15.05
N LYS A 31 -2.58 -1.24 14.73
CA LYS A 31 -1.39 -1.74 15.42
C LYS A 31 -0.16 -0.84 15.20
N HIS A 32 0.04 -0.32 13.98
CA HIS A 32 1.27 0.40 13.62
C HIS A 32 1.13 1.94 13.70
N TYR A 33 -0.05 2.48 13.40
CA TYR A 33 -0.30 3.93 13.30
C TYR A 33 -1.48 4.41 14.18
N GLY A 34 -2.27 3.49 14.74
CA GLY A 34 -3.43 3.79 15.58
C GLY A 34 -4.73 3.96 14.77
N ASN A 35 -4.73 4.76 13.71
CA ASN A 35 -5.88 4.92 12.82
C ASN A 35 -5.46 5.40 11.41
N GLU A 36 -6.41 5.40 10.46
CA GLU A 36 -6.20 5.86 9.08
C GLU A 36 -5.77 7.33 9.03
N PHE A 37 -6.29 8.19 9.91
CA PHE A 37 -5.95 9.62 9.93
C PHE A 37 -4.47 9.87 10.25
N HIS A 38 -3.93 9.24 11.29
CA HIS A 38 -2.53 9.35 11.68
C HIS A 38 -1.62 8.72 10.63
N PHE A 39 -2.03 7.59 10.05
CA PHE A 39 -1.30 6.97 8.95
C PHE A 39 -1.19 7.92 7.76
N LEU A 40 -2.31 8.42 7.23
CA LEU A 40 -2.30 9.36 6.10
C LEU A 40 -1.50 10.62 6.45
N GLY A 41 -1.72 11.19 7.64
CA GLY A 41 -0.98 12.35 8.12
C GLY A 41 0.53 12.15 8.17
N SER A 42 1.02 10.94 8.50
CA SER A 42 2.45 10.61 8.52
C SER A 42 3.10 10.62 7.13
N TYR A 43 2.30 10.46 6.07
CA TYR A 43 2.73 10.54 4.67
C TYR A 43 2.32 11.86 4.00
N GLY A 44 1.81 12.84 4.74
CA GLY A 44 1.35 14.12 4.19
C GLY A 44 0.05 14.01 3.37
N LEU A 45 -0.68 12.91 3.53
CA LEU A 45 -1.94 12.62 2.85
C LEU A 45 -3.14 13.06 3.69
N SER A 46 -4.23 13.43 3.02
CA SER A 46 -5.48 13.86 3.66
C SER A 46 -6.55 12.78 3.65
N ILE A 47 -7.19 12.54 4.81
CA ILE A 47 -8.38 11.66 4.88
C ILE A 47 -9.61 12.24 4.15
N TYR A 48 -9.59 13.53 3.82
CA TYR A 48 -10.72 14.21 3.16
C TYR A 48 -10.62 14.20 1.64
N LYS A 49 -9.54 13.67 1.08
CA LYS A 49 -9.33 13.57 -0.37
C LYS A 49 -9.33 12.10 -0.76
N ASP A 50 -10.26 11.70 -1.62
CA ASP A 50 -10.38 10.30 -2.02
C ASP A 50 -9.11 9.77 -2.72
N ASP A 51 -8.45 10.62 -3.52
CA ASP A 51 -7.17 10.31 -4.16
C ASP A 51 -6.07 10.01 -3.14
N ASP A 52 -5.97 10.82 -2.08
CA ASP A 52 -4.99 10.64 -1.01
C ASP A 52 -5.29 9.36 -0.20
N ARG A 53 -6.58 9.03 0.01
CA ARG A 53 -6.97 7.76 0.63
C ARG A 53 -6.62 6.58 -0.26
N GLU A 54 -6.79 6.70 -1.58
CA GLU A 54 -6.39 5.67 -2.53
C GLU A 54 -4.89 5.44 -2.48
N GLU A 55 -4.11 6.52 -2.51
CA GLU A 55 -2.66 6.47 -2.39
C GLU A 55 -2.22 5.84 -1.06
N GLY A 56 -2.85 6.24 0.05
CA GLY A 56 -2.61 5.63 1.35
C GLY A 56 -2.86 4.13 1.37
N ARG A 57 -3.93 3.66 0.72
CA ARG A 57 -4.20 2.21 0.60
C ARG A 57 -3.14 1.48 -0.22
N ARG A 58 -2.55 2.10 -1.25
CA ARG A 58 -1.42 1.52 -2.01
C ARG A 58 -0.17 1.41 -1.13
N ILE A 59 0.16 2.46 -0.40
CA ILE A 59 1.30 2.48 0.53
C ILE A 59 1.12 1.40 1.61
N LEU A 60 -0.06 1.34 2.23
CA LEU A 60 -0.39 0.36 3.26
C LEU A 60 -0.17 -1.08 2.79
N ARG A 61 -0.70 -1.43 1.61
CA ARG A 61 -0.53 -2.77 1.03
C ARG A 61 0.94 -3.08 0.74
N GLY A 62 1.71 -2.09 0.29
CA GLY A 62 3.15 -2.22 0.12
C GLY A 62 3.86 -2.53 1.44
N LEU A 63 3.54 -1.79 2.51
CA LEU A 63 4.12 -2.00 3.84
C LEU A 63 3.76 -3.38 4.42
N MET A 64 2.49 -3.78 4.34
CA MET A 64 2.04 -5.09 4.81
C MET A 64 2.69 -6.24 4.04
N SER A 65 2.92 -6.08 2.73
CA SER A 65 3.62 -7.09 1.93
C SER A 65 5.09 -7.25 2.34
N VAL A 66 5.75 -6.19 2.82
CA VAL A 66 7.12 -6.25 3.35
C VAL A 66 7.15 -6.86 4.75
N ASP A 67 6.16 -6.53 5.59
CA ASP A 67 6.02 -7.05 6.96
C ASP A 67 5.75 -8.57 6.98
N ALA A 68 4.89 -9.08 6.07
CA ALA A 68 4.58 -10.50 5.95
C ALA A 68 5.71 -11.37 5.37
N GLY A 69 6.73 -10.75 4.76
CA GLY A 69 7.90 -11.42 4.20
C GLY A 69 9.10 -11.52 5.16
N LYS A 70 8.94 -11.06 6.41
CA LYS A 70 9.94 -11.14 7.49
C LYS A 70 9.64 -12.29 8.44
#